data_AF-A0A0J9X293-F1
#
_entry.id   AF-A0A0J9X293-F1
#
_cell.length_a   1.000
_cell.length_b   1.000
_cell.length_c   1.000
_cell.angle_alpha   90.00
_cell.angle_beta   90.00
_cell.angle_gamma   90.00
#
_symmetry.space_group_name_H-M   'P 1'
#
loop_
_entity.id
_entity.type
_entity.pdbx_description
1 polymer ?
#
loop_
_entity_poly.entity_id
_entity_poly.type
_entity_poly.pdbx_seq_one_letter_code
_entity_poly.pdbx_strand_id
1 'polypeptide(L)' 'MADPKYADLPGIARNEPDVYLEELTSTSVEHIIVNPNAAYDKFKDKRVGTKGLDFSDRIGKTKRTGYESGE' A
#
# COMPACT_ATOMS: atom_id res chain seq x y z
N MET A 1 -1.95 28.74 8.57
CA MET A 1 -1.39 28.74 9.94
C MET A 1 -0.31 27.66 9.94
N ALA A 2 0.92 27.97 10.34
CA ALA A 2 2.02 26.99 10.31
C ALA A 2 1.77 25.89 11.35
N ASP A 3 2.12 24.65 11.04
CA ASP A 3 2.02 23.52 11.97
C ASP A 3 2.88 23.83 13.21
N PRO A 4 2.30 23.76 14.43
CA PRO A 4 3.03 23.99 15.69
C PRO A 4 4.32 23.17 15.81
N LYS A 5 4.39 22.00 15.16
CA LYS A 5 5.57 21.13 15.15
C LYS A 5 6.79 21.78 14.49
N TYR A 6 6.59 22.73 13.57
CA TYR A 6 7.67 23.37 12.81
C TYR A 6 7.79 24.89 13.08
N ALA A 7 6.97 25.43 13.99
CA ALA A 7 6.88 26.87 14.21
C ALA A 7 8.19 27.50 14.74
N ASP A 8 8.85 26.85 15.70
CA ASP A 8 10.01 27.39 16.43
C ASP A 8 11.37 26.91 15.88
N LEU A 9 11.37 26.07 14.85
CA LEU A 9 12.60 25.50 14.30
C LEU A 9 13.30 26.50 13.37
N PRO A 10 14.56 26.88 13.65
CA PRO A 10 15.31 27.80 12.80
C PRO A 10 15.68 27.12 11.48
N GLY A 11 15.61 27.87 10.37
CA GLY A 11 16.08 27.40 9.06
C GLY A 11 15.13 26.49 8.29
N ILE A 12 13.89 26.27 8.74
CA ILE A 12 12.89 25.49 7.99
C ILE A 12 12.27 26.34 6.89
N ALA A 13 12.24 25.80 5.67
CA ALA A 13 11.53 26.36 4.54
C ALA A 13 10.01 26.30 4.80
N ARG A 14 9.37 27.46 4.95
CA ARG A 14 7.92 27.57 5.26
C ARG A 14 7.03 27.73 4.04
N ASN A 15 7.62 28.00 2.88
CA ASN A 15 6.93 28.34 1.63
C ASN A 15 7.24 27.34 0.50
N GLU A 16 7.85 26.21 0.83
CA GLU A 16 8.10 25.14 -0.14
C GLU A 16 6.91 24.20 -0.20
N PRO A 17 6.55 23.70 -1.39
CA PRO A 17 5.53 22.69 -1.51
C PRO A 17 6.03 21.38 -0.88
N ASP A 18 5.27 20.82 0.06
CA ASP A 18 5.59 19.52 0.69
C ASP A 18 5.64 18.36 -0.32
N VAL A 19 5.00 18.53 -1.48
CA VAL A 19 4.96 17.55 -2.57
C VAL A 19 5.13 18.27 -3.90
N TYR A 20 6.10 17.82 -4.70
CA TYR A 20 6.21 18.18 -6.11
C TYR A 20 5.06 17.57 -6.95
N LEU A 21 4.15 18.39 -7.44
CA LEU A 21 3.00 17.90 -8.23
C LEU A 21 3.40 17.27 -9.57
N GLU A 22 4.63 17.51 -10.05
CA GLU A 22 5.11 17.08 -11.37
C GLU A 22 5.14 15.55 -11.56
N GLU A 23 5.41 14.78 -10.50
CA GLU A 23 5.41 13.31 -10.59
C GLU A 23 4.00 12.73 -10.75
N LEU A 24 2.98 13.43 -10.25
CA LEU A 24 1.57 12.99 -10.27
C LEU A 24 0.85 13.32 -11.59
N THR A 25 1.50 14.05 -12.49
CA THR A 25 0.94 14.47 -13.79
C THR A 25 1.69 13.87 -14.98
N SER A 26 2.49 12.84 -14.74
CA SER A 26 3.28 12.15 -15.77
C SER A 26 2.37 11.62 -16.88
N THR A 27 2.66 11.92 -18.15
CA THR A 27 1.89 11.45 -19.30
C THR A 27 2.01 9.95 -19.55
N SER A 28 3.03 9.31 -18.96
CA SER A 28 3.34 7.88 -19.13
C SER A 28 2.81 6.99 -18.00
N VAL A 29 2.11 7.56 -17.01
CA VAL A 29 1.63 6.84 -15.82
C VAL A 29 0.10 7.00 -15.70
N GLU A 30 -0.60 5.89 -15.53
CA GLU A 30 -2.04 5.88 -15.29
C GLU A 30 -2.35 5.92 -13.79
N HIS A 31 -3.21 6.85 -13.39
CA HIS A 31 -3.67 6.96 -12.01
C HIS A 31 -5.03 6.27 -11.85
N ILE A 32 -5.03 5.09 -11.23
CA ILE A 32 -6.24 4.30 -11.02
C ILE A 32 -6.87 4.70 -9.68
N ILE A 33 -8.11 5.22 -9.74
CA ILE A 33 -8.90 5.51 -8.55
C ILE A 33 -9.45 4.19 -8.00
N VAL A 34 -8.94 3.76 -6.85
CA VAL A 34 -9.47 2.60 -6.13
C VAL A 34 -10.60 3.06 -5.22
N ASN A 35 -11.84 2.65 -5.53
CA ASN A 35 -12.96 2.84 -4.63
C ASN A 35 -12.90 1.76 -3.52
N PRO A 36 -12.67 2.13 -2.24
CA PRO A 36 -12.50 1.14 -1.18
C PRO A 36 -13.73 0.27 -0.96
N ASN A 37 -14.94 0.86 -1.06
CA ASN A 37 -16.19 0.16 -0.83
C ASN A 37 -16.45 -0.86 -1.95
N ALA A 38 -16.29 -0.43 -3.20
CA ALA A 38 -16.46 -1.33 -4.35
C ALA A 38 -15.39 -2.43 -4.38
N ALA A 39 -14.15 -2.11 -4.00
CA ALA A 39 -13.09 -3.10 -3.87
C ALA A 39 -13.42 -4.11 -2.76
N TYR A 40 -13.85 -3.64 -1.59
CA TYR A 40 -14.26 -4.51 -0.50
C TYR A 40 -15.39 -5.46 -0.92
N ASP A 41 -16.47 -4.92 -1.50
CA ASP A 41 -17.61 -5.73 -1.96
C ASP A 41 -17.22 -6.78 -3.01
N LYS A 42 -16.22 -6.50 -3.85
CA LYS A 42 -15.71 -7.45 -4.85
C LYS A 42 -15.00 -8.66 -4.25
N PHE A 43 -14.47 -8.54 -3.03
CA PHE A 43 -13.67 -9.57 -2.38
C PHE A 43 -14.26 -10.11 -1.08
N LYS A 44 -15.25 -9.46 -0.48
CA LYS A 44 -15.80 -9.83 0.84
C LYS A 44 -16.32 -11.27 0.92
N ASP A 45 -16.85 -11.81 -0.17
CA ASP A 45 -17.40 -13.17 -0.23
C ASP A 45 -16.36 -14.21 -0.69
N LYS A 46 -15.17 -13.77 -1.11
CA LYS A 46 -14.08 -14.66 -1.52
C LYS A 46 -13.27 -15.06 -0.29
N ARG A 47 -12.94 -16.35 -0.22
CA ARG A 47 -12.16 -16.92 0.88
C ARG A 47 -10.78 -17.34 0.41
N VAL A 48 -9.88 -17.41 1.36
CA VAL A 48 -8.49 -17.79 1.16
C VAL A 48 -8.21 -18.99 2.04
N GLY A 49 -7.60 -20.03 1.48
CA GLY A 49 -7.23 -21.24 2.21
C GLY A 49 -6.07 -20.95 3.16
N THR A 50 -6.17 -21.45 4.40
CA THR A 50 -5.14 -21.27 5.44
C THR A 50 -4.39 -22.57 5.76
N LYS A 51 -4.68 -23.65 5.02
CA LYS A 51 -4.09 -24.97 5.27
C LYS A 51 -2.67 -25.01 4.71
N GLY A 52 -1.73 -25.52 5.49
CA GLY A 52 -0.35 -25.72 5.03
C GLY A 52 0.47 -24.43 4.88
N LEU A 53 0.03 -23.34 5.53
CA LEU A 53 0.69 -22.04 5.50
C LEU A 53 2.10 -22.14 6.10
N ASP A 54 3.12 -22.03 5.26
CA ASP A 54 4.52 -22.04 5.68
C ASP A 54 5.30 -20.96 4.92
N PHE A 55 5.81 -19.97 5.66
CA PHE A 55 6.64 -18.88 5.15
C PHE A 55 8.13 -19.05 5.48
N SER A 56 8.53 -20.22 6.00
CA SER A 56 9.93 -20.46 6.33
C SER A 56 10.76 -20.76 5.08
N ASP A 57 11.99 -20.27 5.06
CA ASP A 57 12.97 -20.55 3.98
C ASP A 57 13.59 -21.96 4.08
N ARG A 58 13.00 -22.84 4.88
CA ARG A 58 13.48 -24.22 4.99
C ARG A 58 13.35 -24.89 3.62
N ILE A 59 14.20 -25.86 3.32
CA ILE A 59 14.07 -26.71 2.14
C ILE A 59 13.26 -27.97 2.54
N GLY A 60 12.37 -28.44 1.68
CA GLY A 60 11.42 -29.51 2.01
C GLY A 60 10.57 -29.92 0.83
N LYS A 61 9.83 -31.02 0.97
CA LYS A 61 9.03 -31.61 -0.13
C LYS A 61 7.70 -30.90 -0.36
N THR A 62 7.09 -30.36 0.69
CA THR A 62 5.83 -29.60 0.61
C THR A 62 6.09 -28.20 0.09
N LYS A 63 5.19 -27.70 -0.76
CA LYS A 63 5.21 -26.30 -1.17
C LYS A 63 5.07 -25.41 0.07
N ARG A 64 5.99 -24.46 0.22
CA ARG A 64 5.96 -23.42 1.25
C ARG A 64 5.48 -22.14 0.61
N THR A 65 4.21 -22.15 0.23
CA THR A 65 3.53 -20.97 -0.28
C THR A 65 2.66 -20.46 0.86
N GLY A 66 2.44 -19.16 0.89
CA GLY A 66 1.51 -18.57 1.84
C GLY A 66 0.08 -18.94 1.49
N TYR A 67 -0.76 -17.94 1.37
CA TYR A 67 -2.16 -18.13 1.08
C TYR A 67 -2.41 -18.67 -0.33
N GLU A 68 -3.21 -19.73 -0.44
CA GLU A 68 -3.69 -20.25 -1.71
C GLU A 68 -5.18 -19.92 -1.90
N SER A 69 -5.57 -19.69 -3.15
CA SER A 69 -6.97 -19.45 -3.52
C SER A 69 -7.70 -20.77 -3.66
N GLY A 70 -8.84 -20.91 -2.98
CA GLY A 70 -9.65 -22.14 -3.00
C GLY A 70 -9.70 -22.83 -1.64
N GLU A 71 -10.43 -23.94 -1.61
CA GLU A 71 -10.46 -24.93 -0.51
C GLU A 71 -9.52 -26.10 -0.82
#